data_AF-A0A251RWQ1-F1
#
_entry.id   AF-A0A251RWQ1-F1
#
_cell.length_a   1.000
_cell.length_b   1.000
_cell.length_c   1.000
_cell.angle_alpha   90.00
_cell.angle_beta   90.00
_cell.angle_gamma   90.00
#
_symmetry.space_group_name_H-M   'P 1'
#
loop_
_entity.id
_entity.type
_entity.pdbx_description
1 polymer ?
#
loop_
_entity_poly.entity_id
_entity_poly.type
_entity_poly.pdbx_seq_one_letter_code
_entity_poly.pdbx_strand_id
1 'polypeptide(L)'
;MPCGRFWGGEALNVIPAYVELGGTLRSLTTEGLQRLQQRVKEVVEGQAVVHRCKALVDLKQDEFPPVPATINDEALINHVDKVGSMLLGPHGVKVGQKVMGGEDFALYQQVIPGVFFRIGIRNDVIGSIHPIHSPYFFLDEDVLLIGAALHTSIAELYLIEHQSPS
;
A
#
# COMPACT_ATOMS: atom_id res chain seq x y z
N MET A 1 8.96 -11.63 2.16
CA MET A 1 9.96 -10.55 2.06
C MET A 1 10.70 -10.72 0.75
N PRO A 2 10.57 -9.81 -0.22
CA PRO A 2 11.52 -9.75 -1.33
C PRO A 2 12.90 -9.37 -0.77
N CYS A 3 13.91 -10.20 -1.03
CA CYS A 3 15.31 -9.83 -0.83
C CYS A 3 15.72 -8.91 -1.99
N GLY A 4 15.92 -7.63 -1.71
CA GLY A 4 16.33 -6.63 -2.70
C GLY A 4 17.85 -6.47 -2.82
N ARG A 5 18.60 -6.97 -1.83
CA ARG A 5 20.05 -6.94 -1.80
C ARG A 5 20.60 -8.18 -1.09
N PHE A 6 21.57 -8.83 -1.71
CA PHE A 6 22.40 -9.87 -1.11
C PHE A 6 23.85 -9.52 -1.39
N TRP A 7 24.66 -9.34 -0.34
CA TRP A 7 26.07 -9.00 -0.49
C TRP A 7 26.92 -9.86 0.43
N GLY A 8 28.00 -10.45 -0.08
CA GLY A 8 28.88 -11.31 0.71
C GLY A 8 30.22 -11.54 0.03
N GLY A 9 31.26 -10.91 0.57
CA GLY A 9 32.64 -11.05 0.09
C GLY A 9 33.00 -10.14 -1.09
N GLU A 10 34.31 -9.98 -1.29
CA GLU A 10 34.89 -9.10 -2.32
C GLU A 10 35.84 -9.83 -3.29
N ALA A 11 36.23 -11.06 -2.98
CA ALA A 11 37.16 -11.86 -3.77
C ALA A 11 36.69 -13.31 -3.90
N LEU A 12 36.90 -13.91 -5.08
CA LEU A 12 36.41 -15.25 -5.43
C LEU A 12 37.05 -16.40 -4.63
N ASN A 13 38.25 -16.17 -4.09
CA ASN A 13 39.06 -17.18 -3.40
C ASN A 13 39.18 -16.92 -1.90
N VAL A 14 38.44 -15.96 -1.36
CA VAL A 14 38.45 -15.62 0.07
C VAL A 14 37.06 -15.91 0.64
N ILE A 15 37.01 -16.74 1.69
CA ILE A 15 35.76 -17.03 2.40
C ILE A 15 35.31 -15.73 3.11
N PRO A 16 34.09 -15.23 2.86
CA PRO A 16 33.63 -13.98 3.45
C PRO A 16 33.43 -14.11 4.96
N ALA A 17 33.79 -13.06 5.70
CA ALA A 17 33.60 -13.00 7.14
C ALA A 17 32.14 -12.72 7.55
N TYR A 18 31.36 -12.08 6.68
CA TYR A 18 29.94 -11.80 6.89
C TYR A 18 29.17 -11.67 5.56
N VAL A 19 27.85 -11.71 5.66
CA VAL A 19 26.90 -11.49 4.56
C VAL A 19 25.87 -10.47 5.04
N GLU A 20 25.47 -9.56 4.16
CA GLU A 20 24.41 -8.58 4.40
C GLU A 20 23.22 -8.87 3.47
N LEU A 21 22.02 -8.87 4.07
CA LEU A 21 20.76 -9.07 3.38
C LEU A 21 19.89 -7.84 3.61
N GLY A 22 19.37 -7.27 2.52
CA GLY A 22 18.48 -6.11 2.55
C GLY A 22 17.18 -6.37 1.79
N GLY A 23 16.08 -5.79 2.28
CA GLY A 23 14.78 -5.90 1.63
C GLY A 23 13.69 -5.19 2.42
N THR A 24 12.47 -5.27 1.91
CA THR A 24 11.29 -4.64 2.54
C THR A 24 10.31 -5.69 3.05
N LEU A 25 9.72 -5.44 4.22
CA LEU A 25 8.59 -6.21 4.73
C LEU A 25 7.29 -5.50 4.36
N ARG A 26 6.32 -6.25 3.84
CA ARG A 26 5.00 -5.75 3.47
C ARG A 26 3.95 -6.76 3.88
N SER A 27 2.79 -6.26 4.27
CA SER A 27 1.63 -7.06 4.70
C SER A 27 0.35 -6.32 4.31
N LEU A 28 -0.71 -7.09 4.06
CA LEU A 28 -2.05 -6.53 3.82
C LEU A 28 -2.78 -6.15 5.12
N THR A 29 -2.18 -6.46 6.27
CA THR A 29 -2.69 -6.09 7.59
C THR A 29 -1.55 -5.59 8.49
N THR A 30 -1.86 -4.64 9.37
CA THR A 30 -0.90 -4.10 10.34
C THR A 30 -0.41 -5.18 11.31
N GLU A 31 -1.31 -6.02 11.83
CA GLU A 31 -0.95 -7.17 12.67
C GLU A 31 -0.04 -8.16 11.91
N GLY A 32 -0.33 -8.41 10.63
CA GLY A 32 0.49 -9.28 9.80
C GLY A 32 1.90 -8.73 9.60
N LEU A 33 2.06 -7.40 9.52
CA LEU A 33 3.37 -6.76 9.42
C LEU A 33 4.17 -6.94 10.72
N GLN A 34 3.53 -6.71 11.88
CA GLN A 34 4.15 -6.91 13.20
C GLN A 34 4.59 -8.36 13.40
N ARG A 35 3.71 -9.32 13.05
CA ARG A 35 4.04 -10.74 13.10
C ARG A 35 5.20 -11.07 12.16
N LEU A 36 5.22 -10.50 10.96
CA LEU A 36 6.29 -10.74 9.99
C LEU A 36 7.64 -10.21 10.49
N GLN A 37 7.67 -9.02 11.09
CA GLN A 37 8.88 -8.44 11.71
C GLN A 37 9.46 -9.38 12.77
N GLN A 38 8.61 -9.88 13.67
CA GLN A 38 9.02 -10.83 14.70
C GLN A 38 9.52 -12.15 14.11
N ARG A 39 8.79 -12.72 13.15
CA ARG A 39 9.15 -14.00 12.51
C ARG A 39 10.46 -13.92 11.73
N VAL A 40 10.75 -12.81 11.07
CA VAL A 40 12.03 -12.61 10.37
C VAL A 40 13.18 -12.66 11.35
N LYS A 41 13.05 -11.97 12.50
CA LYS A 41 14.07 -12.00 13.54
C LYS A 41 14.32 -13.42 14.06
N GLU A 42 13.26 -14.13 14.45
CA GLU A 42 13.34 -15.50 14.96
C GLU A 42 14.00 -16.47 13.97
N VAL A 43 13.62 -16.39 12.69
CA VAL A 43 14.17 -17.27 11.65
C VAL A 43 15.64 -16.95 11.40
N VAL A 44 16.00 -15.68 11.25
CA VAL A 44 17.38 -15.27 10.95
C VAL A 44 18.31 -15.63 12.11
N GLU A 45 17.92 -15.33 13.35
CA GLU A 45 18.71 -15.67 14.53
C GLU A 45 18.84 -17.20 14.70
N GLY A 46 17.75 -17.94 14.50
CA GLY A 46 17.75 -19.40 14.57
C GLY A 46 18.67 -20.05 13.53
N GLN A 47 18.62 -19.58 12.28
CA GLN A 47 19.50 -20.09 11.22
C GLN A 47 20.97 -19.75 11.49
N ALA A 48 21.27 -18.56 12.00
CA ALA A 48 22.65 -18.18 12.34
C ALA A 48 23.25 -19.12 13.39
N VAL A 49 22.48 -19.50 14.42
CA VAL A 49 22.93 -20.43 15.47
C VAL A 49 23.28 -21.81 14.91
N VAL A 50 22.47 -22.35 13.99
CA VAL A 50 22.73 -23.65 13.33
C VAL A 50 24.11 -23.65 12.65
N HIS A 51 24.51 -22.53 12.07
CA HIS A 51 25.79 -22.36 11.39
C HIS A 51 26.92 -21.84 12.29
N ARG A 52 26.70 -21.72 13.61
CA ARG A 52 27.65 -21.14 14.58
C ARG A 52 28.04 -19.69 14.24
N CYS A 53 27.12 -18.97 13.60
CA CYS A 53 27.24 -17.56 13.28
C CYS A 53 26.45 -16.70 14.29
N LYS A 54 26.67 -15.39 14.22
CA LYS A 54 25.81 -14.38 14.85
C LYS A 54 25.03 -13.66 13.76
N ALA A 55 23.81 -13.23 14.07
CA ALA A 55 23.04 -12.36 13.20
C ALA A 55 22.60 -11.11 13.95
N LEU A 56 22.53 -10.00 13.22
CA LEU A 56 21.91 -8.75 13.64
C LEU A 56 20.77 -8.47 12.68
N VAL A 57 19.57 -8.25 13.22
CA VAL A 57 18.40 -7.86 12.42
C VAL A 57 18.05 -6.43 12.78
N ASP A 58 18.29 -5.52 11.83
CA ASP A 58 17.90 -4.12 11.93
C ASP A 58 16.68 -3.88 11.02
N LEU A 59 15.57 -3.48 11.63
CA LEU A 59 14.33 -3.14 10.93
C LEU A 59 14.27 -1.66 10.52
N LYS A 60 15.28 -0.86 10.87
CA LYS A 60 15.40 0.57 10.57
C LYS A 60 14.19 1.40 10.96
N GLN A 61 13.54 1.08 12.09
CA GLN A 61 12.28 1.72 12.50
C GLN A 61 12.42 3.23 12.77
N ASP A 62 13.60 3.69 13.20
CA ASP A 62 13.86 5.11 13.46
C ASP A 62 14.01 5.92 12.15
N GLU A 63 14.52 5.29 11.09
CA GLU A 63 14.72 5.93 9.78
C GLU A 63 13.50 5.76 8.87
N PHE A 64 12.85 4.58 8.95
CA PHE A 64 11.72 4.17 8.15
C PHE A 64 10.65 3.53 9.05
N PRO A 65 9.82 4.35 9.74
CA PRO A 65 8.76 3.83 10.58
C PRO A 65 7.78 2.98 9.75
N PRO A 66 7.26 1.89 10.31
CA PRO A 66 6.33 1.02 9.60
C PRO A 66 5.03 1.77 9.29
N VAL A 67 4.65 1.82 8.02
CA VAL A 67 3.34 2.35 7.59
C VAL A 67 2.29 1.28 7.83
N PRO A 68 1.18 1.57 8.54
CA PRO A 68 0.09 0.62 8.73
C PRO A 68 -0.58 0.27 7.40
N ALA A 69 -1.36 -0.81 7.38
CA ALA A 69 -2.14 -1.14 6.19
C ALA A 69 -3.25 -0.10 5.98
N THR A 70 -3.45 0.36 4.74
CA THR A 70 -4.61 1.17 4.35
C THR A 70 -5.85 0.29 4.41
N ILE A 71 -6.72 0.54 5.39
CA ILE A 71 -7.94 -0.23 5.63
C ILE A 71 -9.11 0.73 5.54
N ASN A 72 -9.93 0.54 4.51
CA ASN A 72 -11.11 1.34 4.32
C ASN A 72 -12.21 0.96 5.30
N ASP A 73 -12.86 1.98 5.86
CA ASP A 73 -14.07 1.82 6.67
C ASP A 73 -15.23 1.29 5.83
N GLU A 74 -15.97 0.31 6.35
CA GLU A 74 -17.05 -0.37 5.63
C GLU A 74 -18.23 0.55 5.33
N ALA A 75 -18.61 1.44 6.26
CA ALA A 75 -19.70 2.37 6.04
C ALA A 75 -19.33 3.39 4.96
N LEU A 76 -18.08 3.87 4.96
CA LEU A 76 -17.59 4.78 3.92
C LEU A 76 -17.42 4.09 2.56
N ILE A 77 -17.06 2.80 2.51
CA ILE A 77 -17.09 2.03 1.25
C ILE A 77 -18.50 2.01 0.66
N ASN A 78 -19.50 1.68 1.49
CA ASN A 78 -20.90 1.62 1.04
C ASN A 78 -21.39 2.99 0.55
N HIS A 79 -20.96 4.07 1.20
CA HIS A 79 -21.25 5.43 0.74
C HIS A 79 -20.64 5.74 -0.63
N VAL A 80 -19.36 5.43 -0.82
CA VAL A 80 -18.67 5.61 -2.10
C VAL A 80 -19.31 4.77 -3.21
N ASP A 81 -19.69 3.53 -2.93
CA ASP A 81 -20.34 2.65 -3.89
C ASP A 81 -21.71 3.18 -4.33
N LYS A 82 -22.52 3.64 -3.36
CA LYS A 82 -23.82 4.28 -3.62
C LYS A 82 -23.67 5.51 -4.50
N VAL A 83 -22.83 6.47 -4.10
CA VAL A 83 -22.67 7.74 -4.81
C VAL A 83 -22.02 7.52 -6.18
N GLY A 84 -20.98 6.69 -6.25
CA GLY A 84 -20.32 6.38 -7.51
C GLY A 84 -21.24 5.67 -8.49
N SER A 85 -22.09 4.76 -8.02
CA SER A 85 -23.07 4.07 -8.88
C SER A 85 -24.16 5.02 -9.40
N MET A 86 -24.54 6.05 -8.63
CA MET A 86 -25.46 7.09 -9.09
C MET A 86 -24.85 7.95 -10.20
N LEU A 87 -23.58 8.32 -10.07
CA LEU A 87 -22.90 9.18 -11.04
C LEU A 87 -22.43 8.45 -12.31
N LEU A 88 -21.88 7.24 -12.14
CA LEU A 88 -21.16 6.50 -13.18
C LEU A 88 -21.95 5.28 -13.69
N GLY A 89 -23.15 5.06 -13.15
CA GLY A 89 -23.98 3.89 -13.43
C GLY A 89 -23.58 2.65 -12.63
N PRO A 90 -24.38 1.57 -12.72
CA PRO A 90 -24.26 0.37 -11.86
C PRO A 90 -22.97 -0.45 -12.05
N HIS A 91 -22.14 -0.10 -13.02
CA HIS A 91 -20.85 -0.75 -13.30
C HIS A 91 -19.66 0.20 -13.20
N GLY A 92 -19.89 1.45 -12.79
CA GLY A 92 -18.88 2.49 -12.66
C GLY A 92 -18.00 2.36 -11.42
N VAL A 93 -18.48 1.64 -10.39
CA VAL A 93 -17.71 1.29 -9.19
C VAL A 93 -17.42 -0.20 -9.20
N LYS A 94 -16.19 -0.57 -8.84
CA LYS A 94 -15.73 -1.96 -8.79
C LYS A 94 -14.87 -2.18 -7.56
N VAL A 95 -14.95 -3.37 -6.98
CA VAL A 95 -14.05 -3.79 -5.89
C VAL A 95 -12.62 -3.83 -6.42
N GLY A 96 -11.77 -2.99 -5.85
CA GLY A 96 -10.36 -2.93 -6.19
C GLY A 96 -9.60 -4.17 -5.73
N GLN A 97 -8.54 -4.53 -6.46
CA GLN A 97 -7.62 -5.56 -6.00
C GLN A 97 -6.74 -5.03 -4.86
N LYS A 98 -6.52 -5.88 -3.85
CA LYS A 98 -5.54 -5.63 -2.80
C LYS A 98 -4.15 -5.49 -3.42
N VAL A 99 -3.42 -4.46 -3.01
CA VAL A 99 -2.05 -4.19 -3.49
C VAL A 99 -1.09 -4.23 -2.31
N MET A 100 0.14 -4.66 -2.59
CA MET A 100 1.24 -4.64 -1.62
C MET A 100 2.01 -3.31 -1.66
N GLY A 101 1.46 -2.26 -2.27
CA GLY A 101 2.02 -0.91 -2.16
C GLY A 101 1.78 -0.35 -0.77
N GLY A 102 2.71 0.46 -0.25
CA GLY A 102 2.47 1.27 0.93
C GLY A 102 1.81 2.59 0.54
N GLU A 103 0.88 3.08 1.34
CA GLU A 103 0.14 4.32 1.12
C GLU A 103 -0.01 5.04 2.46
N ASP A 104 0.48 6.28 2.55
CA ASP A 104 0.59 7.02 3.81
C ASP A 104 -0.77 7.54 4.31
N PHE A 105 -1.80 7.52 3.46
CA PHE A 105 -3.20 7.74 3.87
C PHE A 105 -3.62 6.84 5.04
N ALA A 106 -2.99 5.66 5.18
CA ALA A 106 -3.21 4.76 6.30
C ALA A 106 -2.95 5.41 7.68
N LEU A 107 -2.10 6.44 7.74
CA LEU A 107 -1.83 7.21 8.96
C LEU A 107 -3.04 8.04 9.39
N TYR A 108 -3.76 8.68 8.46
CA TYR A 108 -5.02 9.37 8.78
C TYR A 108 -6.07 8.37 9.30
N GLN A 109 -6.11 7.19 8.70
CA GLN A 109 -7.02 6.11 9.09
C GLN A 109 -6.74 5.54 10.49
N GLN A 110 -5.58 5.84 11.11
CA GLN A 110 -5.33 5.50 12.52
C GLN A 110 -6.07 6.42 13.49
N VAL A 111 -6.51 7.60 13.04
CA VAL A 111 -7.12 8.62 13.90
C VAL A 111 -8.62 8.73 13.65
N ILE A 112 -9.03 8.64 12.39
CA ILE A 112 -10.44 8.80 11.98
C ILE A 112 -10.82 7.76 10.92
N PRO A 113 -12.09 7.34 10.84
CA PRO A 113 -12.56 6.53 9.72
C PRO A 113 -12.26 7.21 8.39
N GLY A 114 -11.76 6.45 7.42
CA GLY A 114 -11.42 6.97 6.10
C GLY A 114 -11.60 5.94 5.01
N VAL A 115 -11.82 6.41 3.79
CA VAL A 115 -11.92 5.58 2.58
C VAL A 115 -10.95 6.09 1.53
N PHE A 116 -10.16 5.17 0.99
CA PHE A 116 -9.22 5.40 -0.09
C PHE A 116 -9.64 4.57 -1.30
N PHE A 117 -9.81 5.21 -2.44
CA PHE A 117 -10.22 4.56 -3.69
C PHE A 117 -9.42 5.11 -4.86
N ARG A 118 -9.47 4.41 -6.00
CA ARG A 118 -8.73 4.79 -7.21
C ARG A 118 -9.71 5.14 -8.31
N ILE A 119 -9.36 6.16 -9.09
CA ILE A 119 -10.03 6.48 -10.34
C ILE A 119 -9.37 5.65 -11.45
N GLY A 120 -10.19 5.03 -12.30
CA GLY A 120 -9.69 4.28 -13.45
C GLY A 120 -9.14 5.23 -14.51
N ILE A 121 -7.84 5.13 -14.80
CA ILE A 121 -7.12 6.03 -15.73
C ILE A 121 -6.69 5.35 -17.04
N ARG A 122 -7.03 4.06 -17.20
CA ARG A 122 -6.60 3.28 -18.36
C ARG A 122 -7.39 3.70 -19.60
N ASN A 123 -6.69 4.11 -20.65
CA ASN A 123 -7.29 4.40 -21.95
C ASN A 123 -6.40 3.83 -23.07
N ASP A 124 -6.86 2.74 -23.71
CA ASP A 124 -6.15 2.06 -24.78
C ASP A 124 -6.15 2.86 -26.11
N VAL A 125 -7.09 3.79 -26.31
CA VAL A 125 -7.20 4.60 -27.55
C VAL A 125 -6.07 5.62 -27.63
N ILE A 126 -5.81 6.34 -26.53
CA ILE A 126 -4.75 7.35 -26.49
C ILE A 126 -3.40 6.76 -26.06
N GLY A 127 -3.38 5.55 -25.49
CA GLY A 127 -2.18 4.85 -25.03
C GLY A 127 -1.85 5.02 -23.54
N SER A 128 -2.78 5.56 -22.73
CA SER A 128 -2.65 5.66 -21.26
C SER A 128 -2.83 4.27 -20.64
N ILE A 129 -1.82 3.41 -20.81
CA ILE A 129 -1.86 1.99 -20.41
C ILE A 129 -0.71 1.61 -19.46
N HIS A 130 0.26 2.50 -19.30
CA HIS A 130 1.45 2.26 -18.50
C HIS A 130 1.16 2.47 -17.02
N PRO A 131 1.69 1.62 -16.12
CA PRO A 131 1.45 1.76 -14.69
C PRO A 131 2.16 2.98 -14.11
N ILE A 132 1.71 3.41 -12.93
CA ILE A 132 2.42 4.38 -12.11
C ILE A 132 3.87 3.93 -11.88
N HIS A 133 4.80 4.89 -11.84
CA HIS A 133 6.26 4.70 -11.81
C HIS A 133 6.92 4.16 -13.10
N SER A 134 6.18 3.97 -14.19
CA SER A 134 6.77 3.74 -15.51
C SER A 134 7.36 5.04 -16.09
N PRO A 135 8.52 5.01 -16.77
CA PRO A 135 9.02 6.19 -17.51
C PRO A 135 8.13 6.58 -18.70
N TYR A 136 7.24 5.68 -19.13
CA TYR A 136 6.26 5.91 -20.20
C TYR A 136 4.88 6.32 -19.67
N PHE A 137 4.76 6.57 -18.36
CA PHE A 137 3.51 6.96 -17.76
C PHE A 137 3.06 8.33 -18.26
N PHE A 138 1.82 8.40 -18.75
CA PHE A 138 1.04 9.62 -18.88
C PHE A 138 -0.42 9.31 -18.55
N LEU A 139 -1.21 10.36 -18.32
CA LEU A 139 -2.58 10.28 -17.83
C LEU A 139 -3.57 10.71 -18.92
N ASP A 140 -4.69 10.02 -19.02
CA ASP A 140 -5.89 10.53 -19.69
C ASP A 140 -6.54 11.62 -18.83
N GLU A 141 -6.47 12.89 -19.25
CA GLU A 141 -6.97 14.01 -18.46
C GLU A 141 -8.51 14.09 -18.39
N ASP A 142 -9.23 13.40 -19.28
CA ASP A 142 -10.70 13.39 -19.27
C ASP A 142 -11.25 12.77 -17.97
N VAL A 143 -10.48 11.89 -17.33
CA VAL A 143 -10.84 11.27 -16.05
C VAL A 143 -10.76 12.23 -14.86
N LEU A 144 -10.10 13.38 -15.00
CA LEU A 144 -9.98 14.37 -13.93
C LEU A 144 -11.35 14.94 -13.56
N LEU A 145 -12.23 15.16 -14.54
CA LEU A 145 -13.60 15.62 -14.33
C LEU A 145 -14.41 14.58 -13.55
N ILE A 146 -14.22 13.30 -13.85
CA ILE A 146 -14.84 12.18 -13.12
C ILE A 146 -14.36 12.18 -11.66
N GLY A 147 -13.05 12.30 -11.45
CA GLY A 147 -12.45 12.36 -10.12
C GLY A 147 -13.00 13.52 -9.28
N ALA A 148 -13.08 14.72 -9.87
CA ALA A 148 -13.61 15.91 -9.20
C ALA A 148 -15.09 15.74 -8.85
N ALA A 149 -15.92 15.36 -9.83
CA ALA A 149 -17.37 15.16 -9.61
C ALA A 149 -17.64 14.12 -8.52
N LEU A 150 -16.93 12.99 -8.56
CA LEU A 150 -17.09 11.92 -7.57
C LEU A 150 -16.74 12.38 -6.16
N HIS A 151 -15.59 13.04 -5.96
CA HIS A 151 -15.21 13.55 -4.63
C HIS A 151 -16.18 14.60 -4.11
N THR A 152 -16.63 15.53 -4.96
CA THR A 152 -17.61 16.55 -4.59
C THR A 152 -18.93 15.92 -4.16
N SER A 153 -19.49 15.01 -4.97
CA SER A 153 -20.77 14.36 -4.64
C SER A 153 -20.67 13.46 -3.40
N ILE A 154 -19.54 12.77 -3.21
CA ILE A 154 -19.30 11.98 -1.98
C ILE A 154 -19.38 12.89 -0.76
N ALA A 155 -18.69 14.02 -0.78
CA ALA A 155 -18.66 14.96 0.35
C ALA A 155 -20.04 15.60 0.59
N GLU A 156 -20.69 16.08 -0.46
CA GLU A 156 -22.01 16.73 -0.37
C GLU A 156 -23.07 15.79 0.21
N LEU A 157 -23.21 14.59 -0.37
CA LEU A 157 -24.21 13.62 0.08
C LEU A 157 -23.90 13.09 1.48
N TYR A 158 -22.62 12.91 1.82
CA TYR A 158 -22.25 12.53 3.18
C TYR A 158 -22.72 13.57 4.20
N LEU A 159 -22.47 14.86 3.91
CA LEU A 159 -22.87 15.95 4.79
C LEU A 159 -24.39 16.09 4.88
N ILE A 160 -25.12 15.94 3.78
CA ILE A 160 -26.59 15.99 3.79
C ILE A 160 -27.18 14.86 4.64
N GLU A 161 -26.63 13.65 4.53
CA GLU A 161 -27.10 12.47 5.28
C GLU A 161 -26.76 12.53 6.77
N HIS A 162 -25.71 13.26 7.14
CA HIS A 162 -25.20 13.35 8.52
C HIS A 162 -25.38 14.73 9.16
N GLN A 163 -26.11 15.64 8.52
CA GLN A 163 -26.60 16.84 9.18
C GLN A 163 -27.56 16.39 10.28
N SER A 164 -27.19 16.67 11.53
CA SER A 164 -28.11 16.51 12.65
C SER A 164 -29.34 17.38 12.38
N PRO A 165 -30.58 16.89 12.59
CA PRO A 165 -31.74 17.76 12.52
C PRO A 165 -31.55 18.86 13.56
N SER A 166 -31.45 20.10 13.07
CA SER A 166 -31.44 21.31 13.89
C SER A 166 -32.71 21.44 14.71
#